data_AF-A0A813DU26-F1
#
_entry.id   AF-A0A813DU26-F1
#
_cell.length_a   1.000
_cell.length_b   1.000
_cell.length_c   1.000
_cell.angle_alpha   90.00
_cell.angle_beta   90.00
_cell.angle_gamma   90.00
#
_symmetry.space_group_name_H-M   'P 1'
#
loop_
_entity.id
_entity.type
_entity.pdbx_description
1 polymer ?
#
loop_
_entity_poly.entity_id
_entity_poly.type
_entity_poly.pdbx_seq_one_letter_code
_entity_poly.pdbx_strand_id
1 'polypeptide(L)'
;MAPKSAAAKPRAAAGAGPSKAGPDEKWLNGQLKQLEAQRAASSSDGDWVLEPHQWHEARLNEVLARLLKGSLVSLPAEFREGVEFYVSQLADGPSALAPDAFYDDRELYALLPQDTAGVGGENEVAYQRPADDEEALKAIEKIRAWSETSPHGISNLAKLLKAHQGSALAQEAGLVRIGGLLGEQRGKALEVATQGLAPRALMALIEASVLRFPRDPLLQRVGCNAIRAVALSEGGLGICLEAGGAKKVVAVMRAFITNAEVCRTAAATLAAMANKGKDSSVEMSRIREAGAEAILMDVLPYHSNDLQLDKIARTIIPFLRG
;
A
#
# COMPACT_ATOMS: atom_id res chain seq x y z
N MET A 1 -7.07 6.41 68.98
CA MET A 1 -7.38 5.47 67.88
C MET A 1 -7.07 6.18 66.57
N ALA A 2 -6.00 5.76 65.89
CA ALA A 2 -5.61 6.24 64.56
C ALA A 2 -5.23 4.98 63.75
N PRO A 3 -5.71 4.82 62.51
CA PRO A 3 -5.45 3.61 61.73
C PRO A 3 -4.05 3.64 61.12
N LYS A 4 -3.33 2.52 61.27
CA LYS A 4 -2.04 2.24 60.62
C LYS A 4 -2.23 2.18 59.10
N SER A 5 -1.57 3.08 58.36
CA SER A 5 -1.48 3.03 56.90
C SER A 5 -0.50 1.91 56.49
N ALA A 6 -0.99 0.95 55.70
CA ALA A 6 -0.20 -0.14 55.15
C ALA A 6 0.44 0.32 53.83
N ALA A 7 1.77 0.22 53.76
CA ALA A 7 2.54 0.49 52.55
C ALA A 7 2.22 -0.55 51.46
N ALA A 8 1.76 -0.08 50.31
CA ALA A 8 1.53 -0.89 49.12
C ALA A 8 2.86 -1.33 48.49
N LYS A 9 3.06 -2.64 48.36
CA LYS A 9 4.15 -3.26 47.59
C LYS A 9 4.01 -2.91 46.09
N PRO A 10 5.12 -2.64 45.37
CA PRO A 10 5.07 -2.46 43.93
C PRO A 10 4.73 -3.79 43.24
N ARG A 11 3.71 -3.77 42.39
CA ARG A 11 3.29 -4.90 41.57
C ARG A 11 4.29 -5.05 40.42
N ALA A 12 5.12 -6.08 40.49
CA ALA A 12 6.05 -6.46 39.43
C ALA A 12 5.27 -6.68 38.11
N ALA A 13 5.80 -6.14 37.01
CA ALA A 13 5.34 -6.42 35.67
C ALA A 13 5.39 -7.93 35.43
N ALA A 14 4.26 -8.51 35.05
CA ALA A 14 4.17 -9.91 34.67
C ALA A 14 5.02 -10.11 33.41
N GLY A 15 6.18 -10.74 33.59
CA GLY A 15 6.95 -11.28 32.47
C GLY A 15 6.11 -12.32 31.74
N ALA A 16 5.98 -12.14 30.43
CA ALA A 16 5.42 -13.14 29.54
C ALA A 16 6.26 -14.42 29.66
N GLY A 17 5.64 -15.50 30.15
CA GLY A 17 6.22 -16.83 30.07
C GLY A 17 6.33 -17.31 28.62
N PRO A 18 7.16 -18.32 28.33
CA PRO A 18 7.40 -18.80 26.97
C PRO A 18 6.09 -19.33 26.35
N SER A 19 5.55 -18.62 25.37
CA SER A 19 4.42 -19.08 24.58
C SER A 19 4.83 -20.31 23.79
N LYS A 20 4.01 -21.37 23.79
CA LYS A 20 4.22 -22.53 22.93
C LYS A 20 4.28 -22.07 21.47
N ALA A 21 5.35 -22.44 20.76
CA ALA A 21 5.54 -22.08 19.36
C ALA A 21 4.31 -22.42 18.52
N GLY A 22 3.80 -21.42 17.80
CA GLY A 22 2.63 -21.55 16.92
C GLY A 22 2.91 -22.47 15.72
N PRO A 23 1.86 -22.96 15.03
CA PRO A 23 2.03 -23.81 13.83
C PRO A 23 2.89 -23.14 12.75
N ASP A 24 2.70 -21.84 12.53
CA ASP A 24 3.43 -21.05 11.53
C ASP A 24 4.90 -20.87 11.90
N GLU A 25 5.18 -20.65 13.18
CA GLU A 25 6.55 -20.56 13.71
C GLU A 25 7.30 -21.88 13.53
N LYS A 26 6.65 -23.01 13.83
CA LYS A 26 7.25 -24.34 13.64
C LYS A 26 7.52 -24.64 12.17
N TRP A 27 6.57 -24.31 11.29
CA TRP A 27 6.71 -24.50 9.85
C TRP A 27 7.89 -23.68 9.31
N LEU A 28 7.97 -22.40 9.66
CA LEU A 28 9.01 -21.49 9.18
C LEU A 28 10.40 -21.90 9.67
N ASN A 29 10.53 -22.31 10.94
CA ASN A 29 11.76 -22.91 11.46
C ASN A 29 12.15 -24.21 10.73
N GLY A 30 11.17 -24.97 10.24
CA GLY A 30 11.39 -26.13 9.39
C GLY A 30 12.03 -25.76 8.05
N GLN A 31 11.50 -24.73 7.39
CA GLN A 31 12.04 -24.23 6.12
C GLN A 31 13.44 -23.63 6.27
N LEU A 32 13.68 -22.84 7.32
CA LEU A 32 15.01 -22.28 7.63
C LEU A 32 16.07 -23.38 7.81
N LYS A 33 15.74 -24.46 8.53
CA LYS A 33 16.65 -25.60 8.70
C LYS A 33 16.96 -26.32 7.38
N GLN A 34 15.99 -26.41 6.48
CA GLN A 34 16.21 -27.03 5.16
C GLN A 34 17.15 -26.17 4.31
N LEU A 35 16.96 -24.84 4.29
CA LEU A 35 17.85 -23.92 3.59
C LEU A 35 19.27 -23.94 4.16
N GLU A 36 19.41 -23.92 5.50
CA GLU A 36 20.71 -24.01 6.15
C GLU A 36 21.44 -25.32 5.79
N ALA A 37 20.71 -26.45 5.73
CA ALA A 37 21.25 -27.74 5.34
C ALA A 37 21.66 -27.77 3.86
N GLN A 38 20.83 -27.24 2.95
CA GLN A 38 21.13 -27.12 1.52
C GLN A 38 22.35 -26.25 1.27
N ARG A 39 22.45 -25.11 1.98
CA ARG A 39 23.61 -24.22 1.93
C ARG A 39 24.87 -24.90 2.45
N ALA A 40 24.79 -25.61 3.57
CA ALA A 40 25.93 -26.34 4.14
C ALA A 40 26.38 -27.51 3.25
N ALA A 41 25.46 -28.11 2.49
CA ALA A 41 25.74 -29.18 1.53
C ALA A 41 26.24 -28.67 0.17
N SER A 42 26.20 -27.35 -0.08
CA SER A 42 26.69 -26.75 -1.31
C SER A 42 28.22 -26.82 -1.36
N SER A 43 28.77 -27.74 -2.16
CA SER A 43 30.19 -27.80 -2.52
C SER A 43 30.51 -26.76 -3.60
N SER A 44 31.76 -26.68 -4.07
CA SER A 44 32.23 -25.73 -5.10
C SER A 44 31.40 -25.67 -6.40
N ASP A 45 30.59 -26.69 -6.68
CA ASP A 45 29.66 -26.71 -7.84
C ASP A 45 28.31 -26.00 -7.57
N GLY A 46 28.04 -25.61 -6.33
CA GLY A 46 26.79 -24.97 -5.88
C GLY A 46 26.92 -23.49 -5.49
N ASP A 47 28.06 -22.85 -5.77
CA ASP A 47 28.35 -21.46 -5.37
C ASP A 47 27.30 -20.45 -5.89
N TRP A 48 26.67 -20.76 -7.02
CA TRP A 48 25.64 -19.92 -7.64
C TRP A 48 24.34 -19.83 -6.82
N VAL A 49 24.09 -20.78 -5.93
CA VAL A 49 22.88 -20.81 -5.09
C VAL A 49 23.07 -20.12 -3.73
N LEU A 50 24.31 -19.79 -3.38
CA LEU A 50 24.68 -19.32 -2.04
C LEU A 50 24.03 -17.95 -1.71
N GLU A 51 24.09 -16.98 -2.63
CA GLU A 51 23.48 -15.66 -2.43
C GLU A 51 21.96 -15.73 -2.34
N PRO A 52 21.24 -16.45 -3.24
CA PRO A 52 19.81 -16.69 -3.09
C PRO A 52 19.44 -17.30 -1.72
N HIS A 53 20.16 -18.33 -1.26
CA HIS A 53 19.89 -18.96 0.04
C HIS A 53 20.06 -17.99 1.20
N GLN A 54 21.16 -17.23 1.21
CA GLN A 54 21.41 -16.24 2.25
C GLN A 54 20.33 -15.15 2.26
N TRP A 55 19.87 -14.72 1.09
CA TRP A 55 18.80 -13.73 0.97
C TRP A 55 17.48 -14.29 1.50
N HIS A 56 17.08 -15.51 1.09
CA HIS A 56 15.85 -16.15 1.56
C HIS A 56 15.90 -16.45 3.06
N GLU A 57 17.02 -16.95 3.59
CA GLU A 57 17.21 -17.17 5.03
C GLU A 57 17.04 -15.85 5.82
N ALA A 58 17.67 -14.76 5.36
CA ALA A 58 17.56 -13.46 6.01
C ALA A 58 16.10 -12.97 6.05
N ARG A 59 15.36 -13.15 4.95
CA ARG A 59 13.95 -12.74 4.87
C ARG A 59 13.04 -13.64 5.68
N LEU A 60 13.22 -14.96 5.66
CA LEU A 60 12.45 -15.86 6.52
C LEU A 60 12.73 -15.58 8.00
N ASN A 61 13.97 -15.27 8.40
CA ASN A 61 14.26 -14.83 9.76
C ASN A 61 13.54 -13.52 10.15
N GLU A 62 13.41 -12.58 9.22
CA GLU A 62 12.60 -11.36 9.42
C GLU A 62 11.13 -11.72 9.64
N VAL A 63 10.57 -12.63 8.84
CA VAL A 63 9.20 -13.13 9.00
C VAL A 63 9.00 -13.83 10.34
N LEU A 64 9.97 -14.63 10.77
CA LEU A 64 9.98 -15.29 12.08
C LEU A 64 9.92 -14.25 13.21
N ALA A 65 10.79 -13.25 13.14
CA ALA A 65 10.84 -12.18 14.12
C ALA A 65 9.50 -11.43 14.17
N ARG A 66 8.84 -11.25 13.03
CA ARG A 66 7.54 -10.59 12.93
C ARG A 66 6.41 -11.43 13.55
N LEU A 67 6.41 -12.75 13.36
CA LEU A 67 5.50 -13.69 14.03
C LEU A 67 5.70 -13.68 15.55
N LEU A 68 6.95 -13.77 16.00
CA LEU A 68 7.31 -13.76 17.43
C LEU A 68 6.96 -12.44 18.13
N LYS A 69 7.06 -11.31 17.42
CA LYS A 69 6.63 -9.99 17.90
C LYS A 69 5.11 -9.78 17.83
N GLY A 70 4.36 -10.70 17.23
CA GLY A 70 2.91 -10.56 17.02
C GLY A 70 2.51 -9.54 15.95
N SER A 71 3.47 -8.98 15.20
CA SER A 71 3.22 -8.06 14.07
C SER A 71 2.71 -8.77 12.81
N LEU A 72 2.86 -10.09 12.77
CA LEU A 72 2.30 -10.98 11.76
C LEU A 72 1.52 -12.06 12.50
N VAL A 73 0.23 -12.21 12.20
CA VAL A 73 -0.66 -13.13 12.93
C VAL A 73 -0.63 -14.53 12.31
N SER A 74 -0.56 -14.59 10.97
CA SER A 74 -0.48 -15.83 10.21
C SER A 74 0.17 -15.61 8.84
N LEU A 75 0.68 -16.68 8.25
CA LEU A 75 1.25 -16.67 6.91
C LEU A 75 0.18 -16.97 5.84
N PRO A 76 0.11 -16.19 4.73
CA PRO A 76 -0.72 -16.52 3.56
C PRO A 76 -0.37 -17.91 3.00
N ALA A 77 -1.35 -18.61 2.42
CA ALA A 77 -1.14 -19.96 1.87
C ALA A 77 -0.20 -19.90 0.65
N GLU A 78 -0.38 -18.91 -0.21
CA GLU A 78 0.41 -18.67 -1.41
C GLU A 78 1.88 -18.40 -1.08
N PHE A 79 2.15 -17.71 0.03
CA PHE A 79 3.50 -17.51 0.53
C PHE A 79 4.14 -18.83 0.97
N ARG A 80 3.38 -19.71 1.64
CA ARG A 80 3.91 -21.03 2.08
C ARG A 80 4.25 -21.91 0.89
N GLU A 81 3.35 -21.97 -0.08
CA GLU A 81 3.54 -22.74 -1.31
C GLU A 81 4.77 -22.23 -2.09
N GLY A 82 4.95 -20.92 -2.20
CA GLY A 82 6.13 -20.33 -2.85
C GLY A 82 7.45 -20.67 -2.14
N VAL A 83 7.49 -20.61 -0.82
CA VAL A 83 8.68 -20.99 -0.04
C VAL A 83 8.96 -22.50 -0.14
N GLU A 84 7.92 -23.34 -0.05
CA GLU A 84 8.05 -24.79 -0.24
C GLU A 84 8.56 -25.13 -1.65
N PHE A 85 8.05 -24.44 -2.68
CA PHE A 85 8.54 -24.57 -4.03
C PHE A 85 10.01 -24.20 -4.13
N TYR A 86 10.41 -23.03 -3.62
CA TYR A 86 11.80 -22.58 -3.59
C TYR A 86 12.73 -23.62 -2.95
N VAL A 87 12.39 -24.11 -1.75
CA VAL A 87 13.19 -25.10 -1.02
C VAL A 87 13.23 -26.45 -1.75
N SER A 88 12.12 -26.85 -2.40
CA SER A 88 12.02 -28.13 -3.09
C SER A 88 12.91 -28.26 -4.33
N GLN A 89 13.26 -27.14 -4.98
CA GLN A 89 14.08 -27.12 -6.20
C GLN A 89 15.45 -27.80 -6.01
N LEU A 90 15.94 -27.86 -4.77
CA LEU A 90 17.24 -28.42 -4.41
C LEU A 90 17.15 -29.61 -3.43
N ALA A 91 15.99 -30.27 -3.37
CA ALA A 91 15.81 -31.45 -2.53
C ALA A 91 16.81 -32.58 -2.88
N ASP A 92 17.13 -32.71 -4.17
CA ASP A 92 18.10 -33.69 -4.70
C ASP A 92 19.53 -33.13 -4.83
N GLY A 93 19.76 -31.91 -4.32
CA GLY A 93 21.06 -31.22 -4.29
C GLY A 93 21.32 -30.28 -5.48
N PRO A 94 22.30 -29.35 -5.35
CA PRO A 94 22.60 -28.31 -6.36
C PRO A 94 23.00 -28.86 -7.73
N SER A 95 23.62 -30.03 -7.77
CA SER A 95 24.09 -30.67 -9.01
C SER A 95 22.97 -31.32 -9.83
N ALA A 96 21.77 -31.48 -9.26
CA ALA A 96 20.60 -32.02 -9.95
C ALA A 96 19.82 -30.95 -10.74
N LEU A 97 20.09 -29.67 -10.51
CA LEU A 97 19.40 -28.54 -11.13
C LEU A 97 20.38 -27.67 -11.93
N ALA A 98 20.05 -27.40 -13.18
CA ALA A 98 20.81 -26.48 -14.00
C ALA A 98 20.59 -25.02 -13.51
N PRO A 99 21.62 -24.15 -13.46
CA PRO A 99 21.48 -22.79 -12.93
C PRO A 99 20.43 -21.94 -13.63
N ASP A 100 20.15 -22.19 -14.91
CA ASP A 100 19.14 -21.52 -15.72
C ASP A 100 17.70 -21.99 -15.45
N ALA A 101 17.55 -23.18 -14.84
CA ALA A 101 16.27 -23.72 -14.41
C ALA A 101 15.90 -23.32 -12.98
N PHE A 102 16.80 -22.66 -12.25
CA PHE A 102 16.55 -22.19 -10.88
C PHE A 102 15.70 -20.93 -10.86
N TYR A 103 14.67 -20.96 -10.02
CA TYR A 103 13.76 -19.85 -9.82
C TYR A 103 13.90 -19.30 -8.39
N ASP A 104 14.51 -18.13 -8.28
CA ASP A 104 14.82 -17.44 -7.02
C ASP A 104 13.55 -16.93 -6.30
N ASP A 105 12.51 -16.56 -7.03
CA ASP A 105 11.19 -16.17 -6.50
C ASP A 105 11.19 -15.12 -5.36
N ARG A 106 12.05 -14.10 -5.42
CA ARG A 106 12.07 -13.01 -4.41
C ARG A 106 10.75 -12.25 -4.30
N GLU A 107 9.90 -12.33 -5.30
CA GLU A 107 8.58 -11.67 -5.36
C GLU A 107 7.58 -12.25 -4.35
N LEU A 108 7.79 -13.49 -3.88
CA LEU A 108 6.90 -14.13 -2.90
C LEU A 108 6.73 -13.31 -1.61
N TYR A 109 7.74 -12.54 -1.21
CA TYR A 109 7.71 -11.74 0.01
C TYR A 109 6.82 -10.50 -0.09
N ALA A 110 6.40 -10.10 -1.30
CA ALA A 110 5.41 -9.04 -1.50
C ALA A 110 4.00 -9.46 -1.05
N LEU A 111 3.75 -10.76 -0.88
CA LEU A 111 2.48 -11.31 -0.42
C LEU A 111 2.26 -11.13 1.09
N LEU A 112 3.32 -10.85 1.84
CA LEU A 112 3.22 -10.68 3.29
C LEU A 112 2.63 -9.31 3.64
N PRO A 113 1.70 -9.23 4.61
CA PRO A 113 1.32 -7.96 5.23
C PRO A 113 2.58 -7.21 5.67
N GLN A 114 2.61 -5.89 5.63
CA GLN A 114 3.77 -5.12 6.13
C GLN A 114 3.71 -5.01 7.65
N ASP A 115 4.87 -4.92 8.32
CA ASP A 115 4.95 -4.74 9.77
C ASP A 115 4.43 -3.35 10.13
N THR A 116 3.16 -3.28 10.55
CA THR A 116 2.55 -2.04 11.07
C THR A 116 2.76 -1.90 12.59
N ALA A 117 3.43 -2.84 13.25
CA ALA A 117 3.67 -2.80 14.70
C ALA A 117 5.01 -2.14 15.07
N GLY A 118 5.83 -1.80 14.06
CA GLY A 118 7.10 -1.08 14.21
C GLY A 118 7.07 0.41 13.87
N VAL A 119 5.91 1.02 13.57
CA VAL A 119 5.80 2.39 13.03
C VAL A 119 6.03 3.51 14.08
N GLY A 120 6.69 3.17 15.19
CA GLY A 120 7.24 4.09 16.17
C GLY A 120 8.75 3.91 16.41
N GLY A 121 9.44 3.12 15.58
CA GLY A 121 10.89 2.92 15.65
C GLY A 121 11.62 3.93 14.76
N GLU A 122 12.48 4.74 15.36
CA GLU A 122 13.24 5.89 14.82
C GLU A 122 14.20 5.60 13.64
N ASN A 123 14.04 4.51 12.89
CA ASN A 123 14.96 4.12 11.81
C ASN A 123 14.24 3.58 10.55
N GLU A 124 13.04 4.05 10.21
CA GLU A 124 12.65 4.03 8.79
C GLU A 124 13.56 5.02 8.06
N VAL A 125 14.45 4.51 7.19
CA VAL A 125 15.19 5.35 6.26
C VAL A 125 14.14 6.10 5.45
N ALA A 126 13.94 7.38 5.79
CA ALA A 126 12.94 8.22 5.17
C ALA A 126 13.04 8.07 3.65
N TYR A 127 11.94 7.70 3.00
CA TYR A 127 11.91 7.52 1.55
C TYR A 127 12.50 8.76 0.88
N GLN A 128 13.62 8.56 0.16
CA GLN A 128 14.23 9.60 -0.65
C GLN A 128 13.77 9.41 -2.08
N ARG A 129 13.09 10.43 -2.61
CA ARG A 129 12.67 10.45 -3.99
C ARG A 129 13.90 10.50 -4.89
N PRO A 130 14.03 9.62 -5.90
CA PRO A 130 15.09 9.73 -6.89
C PRO A 130 15.09 11.09 -7.55
N ALA A 131 16.28 11.64 -7.83
CA ALA A 131 16.39 12.85 -8.62
C ALA A 131 15.95 12.58 -10.06
N ASP A 132 15.22 13.52 -10.64
CA ASP A 132 14.79 13.46 -12.03
C ASP A 132 15.87 13.99 -12.97
N ASP A 133 15.98 13.38 -14.14
CA ASP A 133 16.87 13.84 -15.21
C ASP A 133 16.28 15.05 -15.97
N GLU A 134 17.10 15.68 -16.81
CA GLU A 134 16.70 16.87 -17.57
C GLU A 134 15.52 16.60 -18.53
N GLU A 135 15.41 15.37 -19.04
CA GLU A 135 14.32 14.98 -19.93
C GLU A 135 12.99 14.91 -19.18
N ALA A 136 12.99 14.28 -18.00
CA ALA A 136 11.86 14.23 -17.09
C ALA A 136 11.42 15.63 -16.65
N LEU A 137 12.36 16.54 -16.36
CA LEU A 137 12.05 17.93 -16.02
C LEU A 137 11.34 18.68 -17.17
N LYS A 138 11.77 18.50 -18.42
CA LYS A 138 11.07 19.06 -19.60
C LYS A 138 9.67 18.46 -19.77
N ALA A 139 9.53 17.16 -19.54
CA ALA A 139 8.24 16.49 -19.60
C ALA A 139 7.28 16.99 -18.50
N ILE A 140 7.77 17.23 -17.28
CA ILE A 140 7.01 17.78 -16.16
C ILE A 140 6.40 19.14 -16.53
N GLU A 141 7.20 20.05 -17.10
CA GLU A 141 6.69 21.35 -17.55
C GLU A 141 5.61 21.22 -18.63
N LYS A 142 5.81 20.30 -19.59
CA LYS A 142 4.81 19.99 -20.61
C LYS A 142 3.51 19.42 -20.01
N ILE A 143 3.62 18.55 -19.01
CA ILE A 143 2.48 17.97 -18.28
C ILE A 143 1.73 19.05 -17.51
N ARG A 144 2.43 19.95 -16.82
CA ARG A 144 1.83 21.06 -16.06
C ARG A 144 1.05 22.01 -16.96
N ALA A 145 1.55 22.28 -18.16
CA ALA A 145 0.88 23.12 -19.15
C ALA A 145 -0.24 22.41 -19.93
N TRP A 146 -0.53 21.13 -19.64
CA TRP A 146 -1.43 20.32 -20.46
C TRP A 146 -2.89 20.79 -20.36
N SER A 147 -3.48 21.29 -21.45
CA SER A 147 -4.87 21.77 -21.47
C SER A 147 -5.82 20.92 -22.32
N GLU A 148 -5.30 19.96 -23.08
CA GLU A 148 -6.12 19.20 -24.03
C GLU A 148 -6.91 18.08 -23.32
N THR A 149 -8.25 18.17 -23.37
CA THR A 149 -9.19 17.23 -22.72
C THR A 149 -9.84 16.24 -23.68
N SER A 150 -9.50 16.30 -24.97
CA SER A 150 -10.00 15.37 -25.99
C SER A 150 -9.52 13.94 -25.69
N PRO A 151 -10.21 12.89 -26.16
CA PRO A 151 -9.71 11.51 -26.03
C PRO A 151 -8.29 11.34 -26.57
N HIS A 152 -7.96 12.02 -27.67
CA HIS A 152 -6.62 12.01 -28.24
C HIS A 152 -5.61 12.72 -27.34
N GLY A 153 -5.97 13.89 -26.81
CA GLY A 153 -5.15 14.64 -25.86
C GLY A 153 -4.83 13.82 -24.60
N ILE A 154 -5.84 13.25 -23.96
CA ILE A 154 -5.62 12.41 -22.77
C ILE A 154 -4.82 11.14 -23.09
N SER A 155 -4.98 10.56 -24.29
CA SER A 155 -4.11 9.47 -24.75
C SER A 155 -2.65 9.90 -24.90
N ASN A 156 -2.40 11.11 -25.41
CA ASN A 156 -1.04 11.65 -25.54
C ASN A 156 -0.42 11.99 -24.18
N LEU A 157 -1.22 12.50 -23.23
CA LEU A 157 -0.81 12.68 -21.84
C LEU A 157 -0.42 11.33 -21.21
N ALA A 158 -1.24 10.30 -21.39
CA ALA A 158 -0.95 8.96 -20.89
C ALA A 158 0.35 8.38 -21.49
N LYS A 159 0.59 8.57 -22.79
CA LYS A 159 1.87 8.17 -23.44
C LYS A 159 3.06 8.91 -22.84
N LEU A 160 2.92 10.21 -22.60
CA LEU A 160 3.98 11.02 -21.99
C LEU A 160 4.29 10.54 -20.56
N LEU A 161 3.27 10.30 -19.74
CA LEU A 161 3.44 9.74 -18.40
C LEU A 161 4.07 8.35 -18.42
N LYS A 162 3.72 7.50 -19.40
CA LYS A 162 4.33 6.18 -19.58
C LYS A 162 5.80 6.27 -19.97
N ALA A 163 6.18 7.21 -20.83
CA ALA A 163 7.58 7.44 -21.20
C ALA A 163 8.44 7.82 -19.99
N HIS A 164 7.87 8.56 -19.03
CA HIS A 164 8.53 8.96 -17.79
C HIS A 164 8.00 8.20 -16.56
N GLN A 165 7.69 6.91 -16.71
CA GLN A 165 7.18 6.07 -15.61
C GLN A 165 8.17 5.90 -14.44
N GLY A 166 9.46 6.17 -14.65
CA GLY A 166 10.49 6.17 -13.59
C GLY A 166 10.53 7.46 -12.76
N SER A 167 9.88 8.53 -13.23
CA SER A 167 9.89 9.85 -12.59
C SER A 167 8.67 10.04 -11.68
N ALA A 168 8.90 10.07 -10.37
CA ALA A 168 7.83 10.34 -9.40
C ALA A 168 7.25 11.75 -9.59
N LEU A 169 8.07 12.76 -9.91
CA LEU A 169 7.58 14.12 -10.17
C LEU A 169 6.74 14.21 -11.44
N ALA A 170 7.09 13.48 -12.51
CA ALA A 170 6.27 13.45 -13.73
C ALA A 170 4.90 12.82 -13.46
N GLN A 171 4.86 11.71 -12.71
CA GLN A 171 3.61 11.08 -12.29
C GLN A 171 2.78 12.03 -11.43
N GLU A 172 3.41 12.69 -10.44
CA GLU A 172 2.75 13.66 -9.57
C GLU A 172 2.14 14.81 -10.37
N ALA A 173 2.91 15.42 -11.27
CA ALA A 173 2.44 16.48 -12.15
C ALA A 173 1.24 16.03 -12.99
N GLY A 174 1.27 14.80 -13.49
CA GLY A 174 0.17 14.19 -14.25
C GLY A 174 -1.11 14.09 -13.42
N LEU A 175 -1.00 13.53 -12.22
CA LEU A 175 -2.13 13.36 -11.30
C LEU A 175 -2.71 14.70 -10.85
N VAL A 176 -1.85 15.68 -10.51
CA VAL A 176 -2.28 17.05 -10.18
C VAL A 176 -3.03 17.66 -11.35
N ARG A 177 -2.50 17.53 -12.58
CA ARG A 177 -3.13 18.14 -13.75
C ARG A 177 -4.45 17.47 -14.11
N ILE A 178 -4.57 16.15 -14.00
CA ILE A 178 -5.85 15.44 -14.15
C ILE A 178 -6.90 15.98 -13.17
N GLY A 179 -6.53 16.16 -11.90
CA GLY A 179 -7.39 16.76 -10.90
C GLY A 179 -7.81 18.20 -11.25
N GLY A 180 -6.86 19.00 -11.76
CA GLY A 180 -7.12 20.36 -12.25
C GLY A 180 -8.08 20.40 -13.43
N LEU A 181 -7.87 19.57 -14.45
CA LEU A 181 -8.74 19.47 -15.63
C LEU A 181 -10.18 19.08 -15.24
N LEU A 182 -10.36 18.11 -14.34
CA LEU A 182 -11.68 17.75 -13.83
C LEU A 182 -12.33 18.89 -13.03
N GLY A 183 -11.53 19.63 -12.25
CA GLY A 183 -12.00 20.82 -11.54
C GLY A 183 -12.46 21.94 -12.47
N GLU A 184 -11.73 22.18 -13.56
CA GLU A 184 -12.05 23.17 -14.60
C GLU A 184 -13.34 22.84 -15.37
N GLN A 185 -13.72 21.56 -15.44
CA GLN A 185 -14.98 21.10 -16.06
C GLN A 185 -16.15 21.02 -15.08
N ARG A 186 -15.92 21.25 -13.78
CA ARG A 186 -16.97 21.11 -12.78
C ARG A 186 -18.09 22.13 -13.02
N GLY A 187 -19.32 21.63 -13.17
CA GLY A 187 -20.50 22.46 -13.40
C GLY A 187 -20.68 22.94 -14.84
N LYS A 188 -19.80 22.53 -15.77
CA LYS A 188 -19.99 22.72 -17.20
C LYS A 188 -20.73 21.50 -17.78
N ALA A 189 -21.56 21.73 -18.79
CA ALA A 189 -22.18 20.63 -19.53
C ALA A 189 -21.07 19.78 -20.19
N LEU A 190 -21.27 18.46 -20.19
CA LEU A 190 -20.30 17.53 -20.77
C LEU A 190 -20.26 17.71 -22.31
N GLU A 191 -19.29 18.49 -22.79
CA GLU A 191 -19.08 18.66 -24.22
C GLU A 191 -18.34 17.44 -24.79
N VAL A 192 -18.54 17.16 -26.09
CA VAL A 192 -17.84 16.06 -26.80
C VAL A 192 -16.31 16.18 -26.65
N ALA A 193 -15.78 17.41 -26.63
CA ALA A 193 -14.34 17.67 -26.45
C ALA A 193 -13.80 17.23 -25.07
N THR A 194 -14.66 17.01 -24.07
CA THR A 194 -14.27 16.59 -22.71
C THR A 194 -14.36 15.08 -22.49
N GLN A 195 -14.71 14.30 -23.52
CA GLN A 195 -14.83 12.85 -23.43
C GLN A 195 -13.51 12.15 -23.05
N GLY A 196 -12.35 12.79 -23.26
CA GLY A 196 -11.07 12.25 -22.80
C GLY A 196 -10.97 12.16 -21.28
N LEU A 197 -11.74 12.95 -20.53
CA LEU A 197 -11.80 12.93 -19.08
C LEU A 197 -12.77 11.87 -18.54
N ALA A 198 -13.13 10.86 -19.35
CA ALA A 198 -13.98 9.76 -18.92
C ALA A 198 -13.38 9.07 -17.67
N PRO A 199 -14.17 8.91 -16.58
CA PRO A 199 -13.70 8.35 -15.31
C PRO A 199 -12.92 7.03 -15.45
N ARG A 200 -13.36 6.13 -16.35
CA ARG A 200 -12.69 4.84 -16.57
C ARG A 200 -11.27 4.99 -17.11
N ALA A 201 -11.06 5.90 -18.06
CA ALA A 201 -9.73 6.15 -18.62
C ALA A 201 -8.80 6.80 -17.58
N LEU A 202 -9.33 7.77 -16.82
CA LEU A 202 -8.56 8.44 -15.78
C LEU A 202 -8.20 7.51 -14.62
N MET A 203 -9.11 6.63 -14.18
CA MET A 203 -8.80 5.66 -13.11
C MET A 203 -7.66 4.72 -13.49
N ALA A 204 -7.62 4.23 -14.73
CA ALA A 204 -6.52 3.38 -15.20
C ALA A 204 -5.18 4.12 -15.19
N LEU A 205 -5.18 5.40 -15.60
CA LEU A 205 -3.99 6.24 -15.58
C LEU A 205 -3.52 6.52 -14.14
N ILE A 206 -4.46 6.85 -13.23
CA ILE A 206 -4.17 7.08 -11.82
C ILE A 206 -3.57 5.83 -11.17
N GLU A 207 -4.17 4.66 -11.41
CA GLU A 207 -3.70 3.38 -10.89
C GLU A 207 -2.27 3.07 -11.35
N ALA A 208 -1.98 3.24 -12.64
CA ALA A 208 -0.64 3.01 -13.17
C ALA A 208 0.42 3.91 -12.51
N SER A 209 0.11 5.19 -12.26
CA SER A 209 1.01 6.12 -11.59
C SER A 209 1.23 5.76 -10.11
N VAL A 210 0.15 5.49 -9.38
CA VAL A 210 0.19 5.27 -7.92
C VAL A 210 0.84 3.93 -7.57
N LEU A 211 0.58 2.86 -8.32
CA LEU A 211 1.16 1.54 -8.07
C LEU A 211 2.69 1.50 -8.22
N ARG A 212 3.25 2.40 -9.03
CA ARG A 212 4.70 2.41 -9.32
C ARG A 212 5.54 2.97 -8.18
N PHE A 213 4.97 3.84 -7.34
CA PHE A 213 5.67 4.47 -6.21
C PHE A 213 4.90 4.26 -4.91
N PRO A 214 4.76 3.01 -4.45
CA PRO A 214 3.95 2.69 -3.26
C PRO A 214 4.51 3.28 -1.97
N ARG A 215 5.79 3.68 -1.96
CA ARG A 215 6.50 4.26 -0.81
C ARG A 215 6.57 5.79 -0.82
N ASP A 216 6.10 6.46 -1.88
CA ASP A 216 6.17 7.91 -1.99
C ASP A 216 4.93 8.56 -1.38
N PRO A 217 5.00 9.12 -0.14
CA PRO A 217 3.82 9.66 0.53
C PRO A 217 3.17 10.80 -0.25
N LEU A 218 3.97 11.63 -0.93
CA LEU A 218 3.46 12.78 -1.67
C LEU A 218 2.70 12.32 -2.91
N LEU A 219 3.25 11.35 -3.67
CA LEU A 219 2.54 10.79 -4.83
C LEU A 219 1.24 10.10 -4.41
N GLN A 220 1.26 9.34 -3.30
CA GLN A 220 0.08 8.63 -2.80
C GLN A 220 -1.02 9.60 -2.35
N ARG A 221 -0.63 10.70 -1.69
CA ARG A 221 -1.52 11.82 -1.33
C ARG A 221 -2.16 12.44 -2.57
N VAL A 222 -1.35 12.75 -3.59
CA VAL A 222 -1.84 13.34 -4.85
C VAL A 222 -2.73 12.36 -5.60
N GLY A 223 -2.40 11.06 -5.60
CA GLY A 223 -3.23 9.99 -6.14
C GLY A 223 -4.61 9.94 -5.49
N CYS A 224 -4.69 10.03 -4.16
CA CYS A 224 -5.96 10.12 -3.43
C CYS A 224 -6.79 11.34 -3.84
N ASN A 225 -6.15 12.49 -4.08
CA ASN A 225 -6.83 13.69 -4.57
C ASN A 225 -7.32 13.54 -6.02
N ALA A 226 -6.56 12.88 -6.89
CA ALA A 226 -6.99 12.59 -8.26
C ALA A 226 -8.20 11.63 -8.27
N ILE A 227 -8.17 10.57 -7.45
CA ILE A 227 -9.32 9.67 -7.25
C ILE A 227 -10.53 10.46 -6.74
N ARG A 228 -10.34 11.38 -5.79
CA ARG A 228 -11.42 12.27 -5.31
C ARG A 228 -12.01 13.12 -6.42
N ALA A 229 -11.18 13.69 -7.27
CA ALA A 229 -11.64 14.50 -8.40
C ALA A 229 -12.51 13.68 -9.36
N VAL A 230 -12.08 12.46 -9.70
CA VAL A 230 -12.86 11.53 -10.53
C VAL A 230 -14.18 11.17 -9.84
N ALA A 231 -14.15 10.80 -8.56
CA ALA A 231 -15.36 10.48 -7.82
C ALA A 231 -16.36 11.66 -7.81
N LEU A 232 -15.87 12.90 -7.73
CA LEU A 232 -16.70 14.10 -7.72
C LEU A 232 -17.19 14.56 -9.11
N SER A 233 -16.62 14.08 -10.21
CA SER A 233 -17.10 14.40 -11.57
C SER A 233 -18.50 13.84 -11.85
N GLU A 234 -19.23 14.42 -12.80
CA GLU A 234 -20.55 13.92 -13.19
C GLU A 234 -20.48 12.45 -13.63
N GLY A 235 -21.36 11.59 -13.09
CA GLY A 235 -21.34 10.13 -13.31
C GLY A 235 -20.08 9.39 -12.81
N GLY A 236 -19.13 10.09 -12.17
CA GLY A 236 -17.81 9.54 -11.85
C GLY A 236 -17.76 8.62 -10.65
N LEU A 237 -18.66 8.76 -9.68
CA LEU A 237 -18.61 7.99 -8.42
C LEU A 237 -18.77 6.48 -8.67
N GLY A 238 -19.85 6.05 -9.33
CA GLY A 238 -20.08 4.65 -9.65
C GLY A 238 -18.90 4.00 -10.38
N ILE A 239 -18.37 4.63 -11.43
CA ILE A 239 -17.22 4.13 -12.21
C ILE A 239 -15.95 4.08 -11.34
N CYS A 240 -15.72 5.12 -10.53
CA CYS A 240 -14.60 5.16 -9.60
C CYS A 240 -14.66 4.01 -8.59
N LEU A 241 -15.84 3.69 -8.06
CA LEU A 241 -16.04 2.57 -7.14
C LEU A 241 -15.86 1.21 -7.84
N GLU A 242 -16.33 1.06 -9.08
CA GLU A 242 -16.10 -0.16 -9.89
C GLU A 242 -14.63 -0.42 -10.17
N ALA A 243 -13.87 0.65 -10.43
CA ALA A 243 -12.42 0.57 -10.57
C ALA A 243 -11.67 0.37 -9.23
N GLY A 244 -12.40 0.15 -8.13
CA GLY A 244 -11.84 -0.08 -6.80
C GLY A 244 -11.25 1.17 -6.15
N GLY A 245 -11.68 2.37 -6.54
CA GLY A 245 -11.15 3.65 -6.03
C GLY A 245 -11.20 3.74 -4.50
N ALA A 246 -12.31 3.32 -3.86
CA ALA A 246 -12.39 3.28 -2.40
C ALA A 246 -11.38 2.30 -1.79
N LYS A 247 -11.26 1.08 -2.33
CA LYS A 247 -10.29 0.06 -1.87
C LYS A 247 -8.85 0.57 -1.95
N LYS A 248 -8.52 1.25 -3.04
CA LYS A 248 -7.20 1.88 -3.24
C LYS A 248 -6.94 2.96 -2.18
N VAL A 249 -7.90 3.84 -1.91
CA VAL A 249 -7.76 4.87 -0.87
C VAL A 249 -7.59 4.25 0.52
N VAL A 250 -8.33 3.19 0.84
CA VAL A 250 -8.13 2.43 2.09
C VAL A 250 -6.74 1.81 2.17
N ALA A 251 -6.25 1.22 1.07
CA ALA A 251 -4.90 0.65 1.02
C ALA A 251 -3.82 1.71 1.25
N VAL A 252 -3.98 2.91 0.68
CA VAL A 252 -3.08 4.06 0.93
C VAL A 252 -3.10 4.47 2.40
N MET A 253 -4.28 4.61 3.01
CA MET A 253 -4.36 4.94 4.45
C MET A 253 -3.69 3.89 5.33
N ARG A 254 -3.80 2.62 4.97
CA ARG A 254 -3.14 1.53 5.71
C ARG A 254 -1.61 1.59 5.56
N ALA A 255 -1.11 1.81 4.35
CA ALA A 255 0.32 1.90 4.08
C ALA A 255 0.97 3.14 4.73
N PHE A 256 0.22 4.23 4.89
CA PHE A 256 0.69 5.51 5.42
C PHE A 256 -0.01 5.92 6.71
N ILE A 257 -0.38 4.95 7.55
CA ILE A 257 -1.26 5.17 8.72
C ILE A 257 -0.72 6.18 9.73
N THR A 258 0.60 6.40 9.77
CA THR A 258 1.27 7.40 10.62
C THR A 258 1.57 8.73 9.91
N ASN A 259 1.31 8.84 8.61
CA ASN A 259 1.49 10.10 7.88
C ASN A 259 0.18 10.90 7.87
N ALA A 260 0.14 11.94 8.70
CA ALA A 260 -1.08 12.75 8.89
C ALA A 260 -1.61 13.36 7.59
N GLU A 261 -0.73 13.84 6.70
CA GLU A 261 -1.16 14.48 5.46
C GLU A 261 -1.79 13.51 4.47
N VAL A 262 -1.20 12.31 4.34
CA VAL A 262 -1.75 11.24 3.51
C VAL A 262 -3.08 10.78 4.07
N CYS A 263 -3.15 10.46 5.36
CA CYS A 263 -4.37 10.02 6.04
C CYS A 263 -5.50 11.04 5.94
N ARG A 264 -5.22 12.33 6.17
CA ARG A 264 -6.20 13.41 6.07
C ARG A 264 -6.74 13.53 4.64
N THR A 265 -5.86 13.47 3.64
CA THR A 265 -6.27 13.55 2.23
C THR A 265 -7.13 12.36 1.83
N ALA A 266 -6.69 11.15 2.17
CA ALA A 266 -7.41 9.92 1.89
C ALA A 266 -8.76 9.85 2.62
N ALA A 267 -8.84 10.27 3.88
CA ALA A 267 -10.08 10.38 4.63
C ALA A 267 -11.04 11.40 3.97
N ALA A 268 -10.52 12.55 3.52
CA ALA A 268 -11.32 13.53 2.77
C ALA A 268 -11.83 12.98 1.44
N THR A 269 -11.07 12.09 0.78
CA THR A 269 -11.51 11.37 -0.41
C THR A 269 -12.67 10.41 -0.11
N LEU A 270 -12.54 9.57 0.92
CA LEU A 270 -13.63 8.67 1.35
C LEU A 270 -14.89 9.47 1.76
N ALA A 271 -14.70 10.57 2.48
CA ALA A 271 -15.79 11.45 2.87
C ALA A 271 -16.50 12.07 1.67
N ALA A 272 -15.75 12.49 0.64
CA ALA A 272 -16.33 13.01 -0.58
C ALA A 272 -17.14 11.95 -1.35
N MET A 273 -16.64 10.71 -1.41
CA MET A 273 -17.37 9.58 -2.00
C MET A 273 -18.65 9.28 -1.24
N ALA A 274 -18.57 9.13 0.09
CA ALA A 274 -19.72 8.82 0.93
C ALA A 274 -20.79 9.93 0.89
N ASN A 275 -20.39 11.20 0.96
CA ASN A 275 -21.32 12.32 0.86
C ASN A 275 -22.04 12.39 -0.50
N LYS A 276 -21.34 12.03 -1.57
CA LYS A 276 -21.93 12.02 -2.92
C LYS A 276 -22.82 10.81 -3.16
N GLY A 277 -22.46 9.65 -2.60
CA GLY A 277 -23.21 8.40 -2.71
C GLY A 277 -24.26 8.18 -1.64
N LYS A 278 -24.46 9.11 -0.69
CA LYS A 278 -25.32 8.93 0.49
C LYS A 278 -26.76 8.52 0.18
N ASP A 279 -27.26 8.90 -1.00
CA ASP A 279 -28.63 8.61 -1.46
C ASP A 279 -28.69 7.32 -2.33
N SER A 280 -27.55 6.64 -2.51
CA SER A 280 -27.38 5.43 -3.33
C SER A 280 -26.90 4.25 -2.49
N SER A 281 -27.78 3.28 -2.28
CA SER A 281 -27.45 2.07 -1.49
C SER A 281 -26.30 1.26 -2.11
N VAL A 282 -26.21 1.22 -3.45
CA VAL A 282 -25.16 0.50 -4.19
C VAL A 282 -23.78 1.13 -3.98
N GLU A 283 -23.69 2.46 -4.10
CA GLU A 283 -22.41 3.17 -3.93
C GLU A 283 -21.94 3.10 -2.48
N MET A 284 -22.85 3.27 -1.52
CA MET A 284 -22.51 3.12 -0.10
C MET A 284 -22.06 1.69 0.24
N SER A 285 -22.71 0.66 -0.31
CA SER A 285 -22.27 -0.74 -0.11
C SER A 285 -20.83 -0.95 -0.57
N ARG A 286 -20.48 -0.44 -1.76
CA ARG A 286 -19.12 -0.55 -2.30
C ARG A 286 -18.08 0.18 -1.44
N ILE A 287 -18.43 1.32 -0.84
CA ILE A 287 -17.55 2.05 0.09
C ILE A 287 -17.37 1.25 1.39
N ARG A 288 -18.43 0.63 1.92
CA ARG A 288 -18.35 -0.24 3.10
C ARG A 288 -17.51 -1.49 2.86
N GLU A 289 -17.76 -2.19 1.75
CA GLU A 289 -17.00 -3.37 1.32
C GLU A 289 -15.52 -3.08 1.08
N ALA A 290 -15.16 -1.82 0.84
CA ALA A 290 -13.76 -1.41 0.75
C ALA A 290 -13.05 -1.33 2.11
N GLY A 291 -13.77 -1.43 3.23
CA GLY A 291 -13.22 -1.32 4.58
C GLY A 291 -13.04 0.11 5.07
N ALA A 292 -13.79 1.07 4.52
CA ALA A 292 -13.66 2.49 4.85
C ALA A 292 -13.94 2.80 6.33
N GLU A 293 -14.90 2.12 6.96
CA GLU A 293 -15.19 2.31 8.38
C GLU A 293 -14.01 1.87 9.26
N ALA A 294 -13.55 0.64 9.05
CA ALA A 294 -12.46 0.05 9.82
C ALA A 294 -11.20 0.92 9.77
N ILE A 295 -10.77 1.33 8.58
CA ILE A 295 -9.54 2.12 8.45
C ILE A 295 -9.67 3.53 9.04
N LEU A 296 -10.86 4.14 9.00
CA LEU A 296 -11.11 5.43 9.65
C LEU A 296 -11.09 5.31 11.18
N MET A 297 -11.46 4.16 11.75
CA MET A 297 -11.30 3.91 13.18
C MET A 297 -9.84 3.63 13.54
N ASP A 298 -9.15 2.84 12.73
CA ASP A 298 -7.75 2.43 12.96
C ASP A 298 -6.77 3.61 12.91
N VAL A 299 -7.05 4.63 12.10
CA VAL A 299 -6.15 5.78 11.92
C VAL A 299 -6.22 6.80 13.06
N LEU A 300 -7.35 6.91 13.78
CA LEU A 300 -7.54 7.94 14.81
C LEU A 300 -6.55 7.86 15.98
N PRO A 301 -6.20 6.68 16.52
CA PRO A 301 -5.19 6.57 17.58
C PRO A 301 -3.82 7.14 17.21
N TYR A 302 -3.43 7.09 15.93
CA TYR A 302 -2.15 7.60 15.44
C TYR A 302 -2.14 9.13 15.28
N HIS A 303 -3.32 9.75 15.17
CA HIS A 303 -3.49 11.19 14.88
C HIS A 303 -4.45 11.85 15.86
N SER A 304 -4.30 11.56 17.16
CA SER A 304 -5.21 12.02 18.22
C SER A 304 -5.35 13.56 18.31
N ASN A 305 -4.39 14.31 17.77
CA ASN A 305 -4.39 15.78 17.73
C ASN A 305 -4.87 16.36 16.38
N ASP A 306 -5.21 15.54 15.38
CA ASP A 306 -5.71 16.01 14.09
C ASP A 306 -7.24 16.18 14.12
N LEU A 307 -7.68 17.38 14.49
CA LEU A 307 -9.10 17.74 14.56
C LEU A 307 -9.84 17.59 13.22
N GLN A 308 -9.15 17.72 12.09
CA GLN A 308 -9.79 17.60 10.78
C GLN A 308 -10.08 16.12 10.47
N LEU A 309 -9.13 15.25 10.75
CA LEU A 309 -9.29 13.81 10.57
C LEU A 309 -10.36 13.25 11.52
N ASP A 310 -10.35 13.63 12.80
CA ASP A 310 -11.38 13.25 13.78
C ASP A 310 -12.78 13.72 13.32
N LYS A 311 -12.91 14.99 12.89
CA LYS A 311 -14.17 15.52 12.37
C LYS A 311 -14.69 14.72 11.17
N ILE A 312 -13.81 14.39 10.22
CA ILE A 312 -14.18 13.59 9.04
C ILE A 312 -14.66 12.20 9.48
N ALA A 313 -13.89 11.50 10.31
CA ALA A 313 -14.22 10.16 10.77
C ALA A 313 -15.56 10.14 11.51
N ARG A 314 -15.78 11.05 12.47
CA ARG A 314 -17.06 11.15 13.21
C ARG A 314 -18.25 11.47 12.33
N THR A 315 -18.04 12.26 11.28
CA THR A 315 -19.11 12.60 10.33
C THR A 315 -19.46 11.41 9.45
N ILE A 316 -18.47 10.66 8.96
CA ILE A 316 -18.68 9.66 7.90
C ILE A 316 -18.97 8.26 8.43
N ILE A 317 -18.34 7.84 9.54
CA ILE A 317 -18.52 6.50 10.13
C ILE A 317 -20.01 6.14 10.34
N PRO A 318 -20.89 7.03 10.86
CA PRO A 318 -22.30 6.70 11.01
C PRO A 318 -23.00 6.29 9.70
N PHE A 319 -22.63 6.91 8.57
CA PHE A 319 -23.18 6.57 7.26
C PHE A 319 -22.63 5.24 6.71
N LEU A 320 -21.47 4.79 7.20
CA LEU A 320 -20.83 3.53 6.79
C LEU A 320 -21.29 2.32 7.61
N ARG A 321 -22.03 2.51 8.70
CA ARG A 321 -22.53 1.41 9.55
C ARG A 321 -23.87 0.82 9.12
N GLY A 322 -24.67 1.60 8.39
CA GLY A 322 -25.95 1.14 7.82
C GLY A 322 -25.72 0.21 6.64
#